data_AF-A0AAW6FKA0-F1
#
_entry.id   AF-A0AAW6FKA0-F1
#
_cell.length_a   1.000
_cell.length_b   1.000
_cell.length_c   1.000
_cell.angle_alpha   90.00
_cell.angle_beta   90.00
_cell.angle_gamma   90.00
#
_symmetry.space_group_name_H-M   'P 1'
#
loop_
_entity.id
_entity.type
_entity.pdbx_description
1 polymer ?
#
loop_
_entity_poly.entity_id
_entity_poly.type
_entity_poly.pdbx_seq_one_letter_code
_entity_poly.pdbx_strand_id
1 'polypeptide(L)'
;MAKAKFVIDPELFKKLDDTDIWEFRTFYNKVKYRLLAFWDKDNGTNTLVIATHGFIKKTQKTPPKEIAKAEDIRKAYFNSKK
;
A
#
# COMPACT_ATOMS: atom_id res chain seq x y z
N MET A 1 14.16 -4.04 17.61
CA MET A 1 14.22 -4.67 16.26
C MET A 1 12.94 -4.37 15.50
N ALA A 2 12.99 -4.01 14.22
CA ALA A 2 11.81 -3.65 13.44
C ALA A 2 11.00 -4.90 13.04
N LYS A 3 9.81 -5.08 13.62
CA LYS A 3 8.95 -6.28 13.43
C LYS A 3 8.54 -6.53 11.96
N ALA A 4 8.43 -5.49 11.16
CA ALA A 4 8.03 -5.58 9.74
C ALA A 4 9.01 -6.34 8.82
N LYS A 5 10.21 -6.68 9.30
CA LYS A 5 11.21 -7.44 8.51
C LYS A 5 10.95 -8.96 8.48
N PHE A 6 10.19 -9.50 9.42
CA PHE A 6 10.11 -10.95 9.63
C PHE A 6 8.69 -11.51 9.53
N VAL A 7 7.66 -10.67 9.67
CA VAL A 7 6.25 -11.10 9.64
C VAL A 7 5.41 -10.07 8.87
N ILE A 8 4.59 -10.54 7.93
CA ILE A 8 3.49 -9.76 7.36
C ILE A 8 2.40 -9.69 8.41
N ASP A 9 2.53 -8.73 9.32
CA ASP A 9 1.53 -8.47 10.35
C ASP A 9 0.31 -7.78 9.71
N PRO A 10 -0.89 -8.39 9.71
CA PRO A 10 -2.10 -7.77 9.16
C PRO A 10 -2.47 -6.44 9.84
N GLU A 11 -1.94 -6.18 11.05
CA GLU A 11 -2.08 -4.89 11.72
C GLU A 11 -1.23 -3.79 11.07
N LEU A 12 -0.12 -4.15 10.42
CA LEU A 12 0.84 -3.24 9.80
C LEU A 12 0.69 -3.16 8.28
N PHE A 13 0.36 -4.26 7.61
CA PHE A 13 0.23 -4.31 6.16
C PHE A 13 -0.96 -5.19 5.76
N LYS A 14 -2.04 -4.56 5.29
CA LYS A 14 -3.30 -5.24 4.97
C LYS A 14 -3.67 -5.06 3.50
N LYS A 15 -4.00 -6.14 2.79
CA LYS A 15 -4.63 -6.05 1.47
C LYS A 15 -6.02 -5.43 1.59
N LEU A 16 -6.37 -4.53 0.68
CA LEU A 16 -7.73 -4.00 0.57
C LEU A 16 -8.58 -4.98 -0.26
N ASP A 17 -9.76 -5.29 0.26
CA ASP A 17 -10.68 -6.25 -0.35
C ASP A 17 -11.01 -5.83 -1.80
N ASP A 18 -11.11 -6.81 -2.70
CA ASP A 18 -11.43 -6.62 -4.13
C ASP A 18 -10.49 -5.71 -4.95
N THR A 19 -9.25 -5.50 -4.49
CA THR A 19 -8.23 -4.70 -5.20
C THR A 19 -6.86 -5.37 -5.21
N ASP A 20 -5.92 -4.85 -6.01
CA ASP A 20 -4.50 -5.24 -5.92
C ASP A 20 -3.69 -4.29 -5.02
N ILE A 21 -4.38 -3.43 -4.29
CA ILE A 21 -3.80 -2.44 -3.39
C ILE A 21 -3.68 -2.98 -1.97
N TRP A 22 -2.59 -2.61 -1.34
CA TRP A 22 -2.26 -2.90 0.04
C TRP A 22 -2.14 -1.59 0.83
N GLU A 23 -2.46 -1.65 2.11
CA GLU A 23 -2.44 -0.53 3.04
C GLU A 23 -1.37 -0.79 4.11
N PHE A 24 -0.34 0.05 4.15
CA PHE A 24 0.52 0.20 5.31
C PHE A 24 -0.18 1.02 6.38
N ARG A 25 -0.14 0.52 7.61
CA ARG A 25 -0.79 1.12 8.77
C ARG A 25 0.26 1.64 9.72
N THR A 26 0.42 2.96 9.75
CA THR A 26 1.38 3.62 10.61
C THR A 26 0.65 4.48 11.63
N PHE A 27 1.17 4.46 12.87
CA PHE A 27 0.71 5.31 13.95
C PHE A 27 1.92 6.03 14.51
N TYR A 28 1.92 7.35 14.36
CA TYR A 28 3.04 8.18 14.78
C TYR A 28 2.51 9.51 15.31
N ASN A 29 3.07 9.97 16.43
CA ASN A 29 2.69 11.20 17.09
C ASN A 29 1.16 11.37 17.26
N LYS A 30 0.48 10.33 17.74
CA LYS A 30 -1.00 10.27 17.90
C LYS A 30 -1.80 10.41 16.60
N VAL A 31 -1.16 10.41 15.44
CA VAL A 31 -1.80 10.48 14.12
C VAL A 31 -1.71 9.12 13.43
N LYS A 32 -2.83 8.68 12.86
CA LYS A 32 -2.91 7.46 12.05
C LYS A 32 -2.65 7.83 10.60
N TYR A 33 -1.54 7.36 10.06
CA TYR A 33 -1.20 7.49 8.64
C TYR A 33 -1.48 6.17 7.93
N ARG A 34 -1.84 6.27 6.66
CA ARG A 34 -2.01 5.12 5.78
C ARG A 34 -1.24 5.37 4.50
N LEU A 35 -0.44 4.41 4.08
CA LEU A 35 0.20 4.44 2.77
C LEU A 35 -0.39 3.33 1.92
N LEU A 36 -0.78 3.67 0.70
CA LEU A 36 -1.24 2.68 -0.27
C LEU A 36 -0.04 2.20 -1.08
N ALA A 37 -0.02 0.91 -1.36
CA ALA A 37 1.08 0.25 -2.06
C ALA A 37 0.56 -0.92 -2.90
N PHE A 38 1.37 -1.39 -3.83
CA PHE A 38 1.10 -2.62 -4.58
C PHE A 38 2.37 -3.44 -4.75
N TRP A 39 2.19 -4.73 -5.05
CA TRP A 39 3.30 -5.62 -5.33
C TRP A 39 3.63 -5.61 -6.81
N ASP A 40 4.91 -5.51 -7.11
CA ASP A 40 5.48 -5.80 -8.41
C ASP A 40 6.23 -7.13 -8.33
N LYS A 41 5.71 -8.13 -9.04
CA LYS A 41 6.24 -9.50 -9.08
C LYS A 41 6.83 -9.87 -10.44
N ASP A 42 6.89 -8.93 -11.37
CA ASP A 42 7.15 -9.19 -12.79
C ASP A 42 8.58 -9.69 -13.04
N ASN A 43 9.53 -9.35 -12.16
CA ASN A 43 10.96 -9.62 -12.41
C ASN A 43 11.48 -10.99 -11.96
N GLY A 44 10.62 -11.93 -11.52
CA GLY A 44 10.98 -13.34 -11.21
C GLY A 44 11.98 -13.57 -10.06
N THR A 45 12.77 -12.56 -9.68
CA THR A 45 13.83 -12.58 -8.66
C THR A 45 13.63 -11.51 -7.60
N ASN A 46 13.13 -10.33 -7.98
CA ASN A 46 12.90 -9.21 -7.05
C ASN A 46 11.42 -8.87 -6.97
N THR A 47 10.78 -9.29 -5.87
CA THR A 47 9.43 -8.83 -5.53
C THR A 47 9.54 -7.48 -4.81
N LEU A 48 9.03 -6.41 -5.42
CA LEU A 48 9.04 -5.06 -4.84
C LEU A 48 7.67 -4.70 -4.26
N VAL A 49 7.67 -3.99 -3.13
CA VAL A 49 6.48 -3.27 -2.65
C VAL A 49 6.65 -1.81 -3.02
N ILE A 50 5.76 -1.31 -3.87
CA ILE A 50 5.79 0.07 -4.36
C ILE A 50 4.72 0.86 -3.63
N ALA A 51 5.12 1.81 -2.80
CA ALA A 51 4.19 2.74 -2.15
C ALA A 51 3.85 3.90 -3.09
N THR A 52 2.55 4.15 -3.31
CA THR A 52 2.08 5.21 -4.19
C THR A 52 2.06 6.56 -3.48
N HIS A 53 1.28 6.65 -2.41
CA HIS A 53 1.09 7.87 -1.63
C HIS A 53 0.56 7.56 -0.24
N GLY A 54 0.73 8.52 0.67
CA GLY A 54 0.21 8.46 2.03
C GLY A 54 -0.90 9.48 2.27
N PHE A 55 -1.79 9.16 3.21
CA PHE A 55 -2.81 10.08 3.70
C PHE A 55 -3.03 9.92 5.20
N ILE A 56 -3.54 10.98 5.84
CA ILE A 56 -3.95 10.96 7.24
C ILE A 56 -5.34 10.32 7.33
N LYS A 57 -5.47 9.26 8.13
CA LYS A 57 -6.73 8.57 8.34
C LYS A 57 -7.69 9.44 9.15
N LYS A 58 -8.70 9.98 8.46
CA LYS A 58 -9.81 10.74 9.07
C LYS A 58 -11.06 9.88 9.29
N THR A 59 -11.24 8.83 8.49
CA THR A 59 -12.41 7.94 8.48
C THR A 59 -12.03 6.51 8.84
N GLN A 60 -12.99 5.67 9.26
CA GLN A 60 -12.73 4.27 9.62
C GLN A 60 -12.30 3.42 8.41
N LYS A 61 -12.98 3.60 7.27
CA LYS A 61 -12.65 2.96 5.98
C LYS A 61 -11.75 3.84 5.13
N THR A 62 -10.94 3.21 4.29
CA THR A 62 -10.11 3.87 3.28
C THR A 62 -11.03 4.50 2.24
N PRO A 63 -10.91 5.82 1.98
CA PRO A 63 -11.79 6.48 1.03
C PRO A 63 -11.64 5.88 -0.38
N PRO A 64 -12.72 5.56 -1.11
CA PRO A 64 -12.65 4.97 -2.45
C PRO A 64 -11.82 5.81 -3.44
N LYS A 65 -11.81 7.13 -3.28
CA LYS A 65 -11.01 8.05 -4.08
C LYS A 65 -9.50 7.78 -3.97
N GLU A 66 -9.01 7.47 -2.77
CA GLU A 66 -7.58 7.17 -2.55
C GLU A 66 -7.20 5.83 -3.18
N ILE A 67 -8.11 4.86 -3.13
CA ILE A 67 -7.95 3.54 -3.76
C ILE A 67 -7.89 3.68 -5.28
N ALA A 68 -8.84 4.40 -5.88
CA ALA A 68 -8.86 4.65 -7.32
C ALA A 68 -7.57 5.31 -7.80
N LYS A 69 -7.10 6.34 -7.06
CA LYS A 69 -5.82 6.99 -7.35
C LYS A 69 -4.63 6.02 -7.30
N ALA A 70 -4.59 5.12 -6.32
CA ALA A 70 -3.52 4.13 -6.20
C ALA A 70 -3.55 3.12 -7.37
N GLU A 71 -4.73 2.68 -7.80
CA GLU A 71 -4.88 1.81 -8.98
C GLU A 71 -4.47 2.52 -10.28
N ASP A 72 -4.78 3.80 -10.45
CA ASP A 72 -4.36 4.56 -11.62
C ASP A 72 -2.83 4.70 -11.68
N ILE A 73 -2.18 4.99 -10.53
CA ILE A 73 -0.71 5.03 -10.43
C ILE A 73 -0.10 3.66 -10.74
N ARG A 74 -0.70 2.58 -10.23
CA ARG A 74 -0.26 1.21 -10.51
C ARG A 74 -0.33 0.88 -12.01
N LYS A 75 -1.45 1.19 -12.67
CA LYS A 75 -1.60 0.99 -14.12
C LYS A 75 -0.57 1.80 -14.90
N ALA A 76 -0.36 3.06 -14.55
CA ALA A 76 0.65 3.91 -15.18
C ALA A 76 2.06 3.34 -15.02
N TYR A 77 2.41 2.84 -13.83
CA TYR A 77 3.69 2.19 -13.56
C TYR A 77 3.93 0.99 -14.47
N PHE A 78 2.99 0.03 -14.53
CA PHE A 78 3.16 -1.16 -15.38
C PHE A 78 3.13 -0.84 -16.88
N ASN A 79 2.39 0.20 -17.30
CA ASN A 79 2.42 0.68 -18.68
C ASN A 79 3.77 1.31 -19.04
N SER A 80 4.41 2.02 -18.11
CA SER A 80 5.73 2.63 -18.33
C SER A 80 6.89 1.63 -18.34
N LYS A 81 6.65 0.41 -17.84
CA LYS A 81 7.63 -0.69 -17.85
C LYS A 81 7.65 -1.50 -19.15
N LYS A 82 6.59 -1.40 -19.95
CA LYS A 82 6.51 -1.99 -21.29
C LYS A 82 7.36 -1.20 -22.27
#